data_AF-A0A6G4JZY2-F1
#
_entry.id   AF-A0A6G4JZY2-F1
#
_cell.length_a   1.000
_cell.length_b   1.000
_cell.length_c   1.000
_cell.angle_alpha   90.00
_cell.angle_beta   90.00
_cell.angle_gamma   90.00
#
_symmetry.space_group_name_H-M   'P 1'
#
loop_
_entity.id
_entity.type
_entity.pdbx_description
1 polymer ?
#
loop_
_entity_poly.entity_id
_entity_poly.type
_entity_poly.pdbx_seq_one_letter_code
_entity_poly.pdbx_strand_id
1 'polypeptide(L)' 'MRVVWTPEAQQDRADVWDYIAADNPRAAARMDEIFSDAAARLIQH' A
#
# COMPACT_ATOMS: atom_id res chain seq x y z
N MET A 1 -13.82 -3.87 13.48
CA MET A 1 -12.99 -4.95 12.89
C MET A 1 -11.52 -4.51 12.88
N ARG A 2 -10.53 -5.42 12.84
CA ARG A 2 -9.10 -5.05 12.74
C ARG A 2 -8.55 -5.55 11.40
N VAL A 3 -8.03 -4.63 10.58
CA VAL A 3 -7.31 -4.95 9.35
C VAL A 3 -5.84 -5.11 9.69
N VAL A 4 -5.23 -6.20 9.22
CA VAL A 4 -3.80 -6.48 9.37
C VAL A 4 -3.24 -6.95 8.03
N TRP A 5 -2.05 -6.46 7.69
CA TRP A 5 -1.30 -6.96 6.54
C TRP A 5 -0.64 -8.29 6.89
N THR A 6 -0.70 -9.25 5.97
CA THR A 6 0.16 -10.43 6.07
C THR A 6 1.59 -10.05 5.67
N PRO A 7 2.60 -10.84 6.08
CA PRO A 7 3.98 -10.62 5.63
C PRO A 7 4.11 -10.58 4.10
N GLU A 8 3.38 -11.44 3.39
CA GLU A 8 3.37 -11.51 1.93
C GLU A 8 2.77 -10.23 1.33
N ALA A 9 1.64 -9.75 1.84
CA ALA A 9 1.02 -8.53 1.35
C ALA A 9 1.89 -7.28 1.64
N GLN A 10 2.66 -7.30 2.73
CA GLN A 10 3.64 -6.26 3.02
C GLN A 10 4.83 -6.30 2.04
N GLN A 11 5.29 -7.50 1.66
CA GLN A 11 6.32 -7.70 0.65
C GLN A 11 5.84 -7.26 -0.74
N ASP A 12 4.65 -7.68 -1.16
CA ASP A 12 4.05 -7.28 -2.43
C ASP A 12 3.99 -5.75 -2.55
N ARG A 13 3.59 -5.08 -1.46
CA ARG A 13 3.52 -3.60 -1.42
C ARG A 13 4.90 -2.96 -1.55
N ALA A 14 5.93 -3.55 -0.95
CA ALA A 14 7.32 -3.07 -1.06
C ALA A 14 7.88 -3.29 -2.48
N ASP A 15 7.64 -4.46 -3.07
CA ASP A 15 8.11 -4.78 -4.42
C ASP A 15 7.50 -3.84 -5.47
N VAL A 16 6.20 -3.55 -5.37
CA VAL A 16 5.53 -2.59 -6.25
C VAL A 16 6.03 -1.17 -6.01
N TRP A 17 6.24 -0.79 -4.74
CA TRP A 17 6.81 0.51 -4.41
C TRP A 17 8.18 0.70 -5.08
N ASP A 18 9.10 -0.24 -4.90
CA ASP A 18 10.46 -0.15 -5.43
C ASP A 18 10.46 -0.09 -6.96
N TYR A 19 9.58 -0.87 -7.61
CA TYR A 19 9.41 -0.84 -9.05
C TYR A 19 8.97 0.54 -9.57
N ILE A 20 7.97 1.15 -8.95
CA ILE A 20 7.45 2.47 -9.39
C ILE A 20 8.44 3.57 -9.00
N ALA A 21 9.06 3.48 -7.82
CA ALA A 21 9.97 4.51 -7.31
C ALA A 21 11.26 4.64 -8.14
N ALA A 22 11.66 3.58 -8.84
CA ALA A 22 12.78 3.62 -9.79
C ALA A 22 12.57 4.63 -10.93
N ASP A 23 11.32 4.88 -11.33
CA ASP A 23 10.96 5.87 -12.36
C ASP A 23 10.35 7.15 -11.75
N ASN A 24 9.41 6.99 -10.81
CA ASN A 24 8.66 8.10 -10.23
C ASN A 24 8.33 7.87 -8.75
N PRO A 25 9.19 8.33 -7.82
CA PRO A 25 8.97 8.21 -6.38
C PRO A 25 7.66 8.84 -5.90
N ARG A 26 7.16 9.89 -6.56
CA ARG A 26 5.88 10.52 -6.19
C ARG A 26 4.69 9.63 -6.56
N ALA A 27 4.79 8.89 -7.66
CA ALA A 27 3.76 7.92 -8.04
C ALA A 27 3.73 6.74 -7.05
N ALA A 28 4.89 6.26 -6.60
CA ALA A 28 4.98 5.22 -5.57
C ALA A 28 4.31 5.67 -4.25
N ALA A 29 4.61 6.88 -3.79
CA ALA A 29 3.99 7.48 -2.61
C ALA A 29 2.46 7.56 -2.72
N ARG A 30 1.95 8.04 -3.86
CA ARG A 30 0.51 8.13 -4.11
C ARG A 30 -0.17 6.76 -4.10
N MET A 31 0.46 5.74 -4.68
CA MET A 31 -0.07 4.37 -4.65
C MET A 31 -0.18 3.86 -3.21
N ASP A 32 0.84 4.08 -2.39
CA ASP A 32 0.86 3.67 -0.99
C ASP A 32 -0.29 4.32 -0.19
N GLU A 33 -0.52 5.62 -0.38
CA GLU A 33 -1.64 6.36 0.21
C GLU A 33 -2.99 5.74 -0.15
N ILE A 34 -3.21 5.42 -1.44
CA ILE A 34 -4.47 4.81 -1.91
C ILE A 34 -4.73 3.47 -1.23
N PHE A 35 -3.70 2.62 -1.08
CA PHE A 35 -3.85 1.34 -0.37
C PHE A 35 -4.18 1.53 1.12
N SER A 36 -3.53 2.48 1.78
CA SER A 36 -3.79 2.80 3.18
C SER A 36 -5.23 3.29 3.39
N ASP A 37 -5.70 4.19 2.51
CA ASP A 37 -7.06 4.72 2.56
C ASP A 37 -8.12 3.63 2.32
N ALA A 38 -7.88 2.75 1.35
CA ALA A 38 -8.76 1.63 1.06
C ALA A 38 -8.86 0.68 2.27
N ALA A 39 -7.73 0.34 2.90
CA ALA A 39 -7.68 -0.49 4.09
C ALA A 39 -8.39 0.18 5.29
N ALA A 40 -8.25 1.49 5.47
CA ALA A 40 -8.90 2.23 6.54
C ALA A 40 -10.44 2.22 6.42
N ARG A 41 -10.98 2.29 5.19
CA ARG A 41 -12.43 2.23 4.94
C ARG A 41 -13.05 0.90 5.36
N LEU A 42 -12.31 -0.21 5.31
CA LEU A 42 -12.79 -1.52 5.78
C LEU A 42 -13.05 -1.58 7.29
N ILE A 43 -12.52 -0.62 8.06
CA ILE A 43 -12.73 -0.52 9.51
C ILE A 43 -13.99 0.30 9.82
N GLN A 44 -14.45 1.14 8.88
CA GLN A 44 -15.57 2.08 9.06
C GLN A 44 -16.95 1.48 8.71
N HIS A 45 -16.99 0.25 8.20
CA HIS A 45 -18.22 -0.51 7.90
C HIS A 45 -18.37 -1.70 8.86
#